data_AF-A0A920C5V3-F1
#
_entry.id   AF-A0A920C5V3-F1
#
_cell.length_a   1.000
_cell.length_b   1.000
_cell.length_c   1.000
_cell.angle_alpha   90.00
_cell.angle_beta   90.00
_cell.angle_gamma   90.00
#
_symmetry.space_group_name_H-M   'P 1'
#
loop_
_entity.id
_entity.type
_entity.pdbx_description
1 polymer ?
#
loop_
_entity_poly.entity_id
_entity_poly.type
_entity_poly.pdbx_seq_one_letter_code
_entity_poly.pdbx_strand_id
1 'polypeptide(L)'
;MNRIFLLATITSLFVLTGCGQQPSEKLLAYEENHEIIGTEKDEIIGEVSSTIYDTIDRSNSKATELIVGPITAQGEDIIPPEGRYMITAAENLTGKPQSGRVLIYDTDGVLLYETLLGMGGVDTVTVDLNGSHTVHFDGIDQAIITPVPTGISNELTAGIWEVGTDIEPGDYSITTESEFALGDLQLFEEGKSPRVFEFLNSNPETAVNIQLKEGQKLKIDNLSYLKFERVP
;
A
#
# COMPACT_ATOMS: atom_id res chain seq x y z
N MET A 1 -68.94 -30.73 21.45
CA MET A 1 -68.29 -30.19 22.67
C MET A 1 -67.26 -31.21 23.13
N ASN A 2 -65.99 -30.94 23.38
CA ASN A 2 -65.14 -29.78 23.16
C ASN A 2 -63.70 -30.25 23.44
N ARG A 3 -62.79 -29.99 22.50
CA ARG A 3 -61.45 -29.44 22.77
C ARG A 3 -60.46 -30.21 23.67
N ILE A 4 -60.16 -31.50 23.45
CA ILE A 4 -58.92 -32.10 24.03
C ILE A 4 -58.36 -33.20 23.11
N PHE A 5 -58.06 -32.87 21.85
CA PHE A 5 -57.36 -33.81 20.95
C PHE A 5 -56.36 -33.15 19.98
N LEU A 6 -55.95 -31.90 20.26
CA LEU A 6 -55.08 -31.14 19.36
C LEU A 6 -53.84 -30.58 20.07
N LEU A 7 -53.23 -31.37 20.95
CA LEU A 7 -52.02 -30.96 21.69
C LEU A 7 -50.93 -32.04 21.71
N ALA A 8 -50.88 -32.89 20.68
CA ALA A 8 -49.88 -33.97 20.57
C ALA A 8 -49.27 -34.08 19.15
N THR A 9 -49.32 -33.01 18.35
CA THR A 9 -48.82 -33.02 16.96
C THR A 9 -48.26 -31.66 16.52
N ILE A 10 -47.64 -30.90 17.42
CA ILE A 10 -46.68 -29.84 17.05
C ILE A 10 -45.46 -29.96 17.95
N THR A 11 -44.94 -31.19 18.03
CA THR A 11 -43.56 -31.49 18.43
C THR A 11 -42.84 -32.05 17.20
N SER A 12 -43.13 -31.46 16.04
CA SER A 12 -42.49 -31.82 14.78
C SER A 12 -41.62 -30.65 14.36
N LEU A 13 -40.31 -30.86 14.55
CA LEU A 13 -39.29 -30.38 13.63
C LEU A 13 -39.40 -28.89 13.25
N PHE A 14 -39.14 -27.99 14.21
CA PHE A 14 -38.20 -26.92 13.88
C PHE A 14 -36.81 -27.52 13.95
N VAL A 15 -36.47 -28.32 12.93
CA VAL A 15 -35.07 -28.46 12.55
C VAL A 15 -34.68 -27.04 12.19
N LEU A 16 -33.92 -26.40 13.07
CA LEU A 16 -33.11 -25.25 12.74
C LEU A 16 -32.14 -25.73 11.65
N THR A 17 -32.62 -25.82 10.41
CA THR A 17 -31.77 -25.65 9.24
C THR A 17 -31.43 -24.16 9.21
N GLY A 18 -30.66 -23.71 10.21
CA GLY A 18 -29.80 -22.58 9.99
C GLY A 18 -28.97 -22.99 8.79
N CYS A 19 -29.15 -22.30 7.67
CA CYS A 19 -28.33 -22.50 6.49
C CYS A 19 -26.87 -22.39 6.95
N GLY A 20 -26.19 -23.53 7.11
CA GLY A 20 -24.75 -23.60 7.33
C GLY A 20 -24.07 -23.24 6.03
N GLN A 21 -24.26 -21.99 5.58
CA GLN A 21 -23.60 -21.47 4.41
C GLN A 21 -22.15 -21.28 4.83
N GLN A 22 -21.27 -22.15 4.32
CA GLN A 22 -19.84 -22.01 4.58
C GLN A 22 -19.42 -20.59 4.14
N PRO A 23 -18.60 -19.90 4.95
CA PRO A 23 -18.03 -18.62 4.55
C PRO A 23 -17.41 -18.72 3.16
N SER A 24 -17.63 -17.69 2.33
CA SER A 24 -16.97 -17.61 1.02
C SER A 24 -15.45 -17.52 1.20
N GLU A 25 -14.68 -17.99 0.21
CA GLU A 25 -13.22 -17.86 0.19
C GLU A 25 -12.74 -16.42 0.44
N LYS A 26 -13.43 -15.42 -0.13
CA LYS A 26 -13.14 -13.99 0.08
C LYS A 26 -13.27 -13.59 1.55
N LEU A 27 -14.34 -14.03 2.21
CA LEU A 27 -14.56 -13.73 3.63
C LEU A 27 -13.50 -14.41 4.50
N LEU A 28 -13.14 -15.66 4.19
CA LEU A 28 -12.11 -16.39 4.93
C LEU A 28 -10.74 -15.73 4.78
N ALA A 29 -10.33 -15.38 3.56
CA ALA A 29 -9.05 -14.70 3.31
C ALA A 29 -8.95 -13.36 4.06
N TYR A 30 -10.05 -12.61 4.09
CA TYR A 30 -10.12 -11.35 4.80
C TYR A 30 -10.15 -11.51 6.33
N GLU A 31 -10.94 -12.45 6.86
CA GLU A 31 -11.01 -12.73 8.31
C GLU A 31 -9.70 -13.34 8.85
N GLU A 32 -8.98 -14.12 8.04
CA GLU A 32 -7.73 -14.76 8.45
C GLU A 32 -6.54 -13.81 8.40
N ASN A 33 -6.47 -12.93 7.40
CA ASN A 33 -5.25 -12.17 7.14
C ASN A 33 -5.45 -10.81 6.45
N HIS A 34 -6.69 -10.29 6.43
CA HIS A 34 -7.04 -9.05 5.73
C HIS A 34 -6.65 -9.03 4.25
N GLU A 35 -6.56 -10.21 3.62
CA GLU A 35 -6.21 -10.33 2.21
C GLU A 35 -7.44 -10.12 1.33
N ILE A 36 -7.36 -9.15 0.43
CA ILE A 36 -8.38 -8.90 -0.58
C ILE A 36 -8.11 -9.82 -1.78
N ILE A 37 -9.13 -10.55 -2.22
CA ILE A 37 -9.04 -11.45 -3.38
C ILE A 37 -10.20 -11.22 -4.36
N GLY A 38 -10.03 -11.74 -5.59
CA GLY A 38 -11.02 -11.62 -6.66
C GLY A 38 -10.99 -10.25 -7.34
N THR A 39 -12.15 -9.81 -7.84
CA THR A 39 -12.24 -8.61 -8.69
C THR A 39 -11.87 -7.32 -7.96
N GLU A 40 -12.16 -7.22 -6.66
CA GLU A 40 -11.78 -6.05 -5.85
C GLU A 40 -10.27 -5.88 -5.78
N LYS A 41 -9.53 -6.98 -5.64
CA LYS A 41 -8.07 -6.98 -5.69
C LYS A 41 -7.57 -6.52 -7.07
N ASP A 42 -8.20 -6.99 -8.15
CA ASP A 42 -7.83 -6.58 -9.51
C ASP A 42 -8.15 -5.10 -9.78
N GLU A 43 -9.23 -4.55 -9.18
CA GLU A 43 -9.58 -3.12 -9.25
C GLU A 43 -8.61 -2.24 -8.45
N ILE A 44 -8.16 -2.69 -7.27
CA ILE A 44 -7.17 -1.98 -6.45
C ILE A 44 -5.80 -1.97 -7.15
N ILE A 45 -5.36 -3.11 -7.68
CA ILE A 45 -4.07 -3.22 -8.37
C ILE A 45 -4.08 -2.44 -9.69
N GLY A 46 -5.17 -2.54 -10.45
CA GLY A 46 -5.27 -1.94 -11.78
C GLY A 46 -4.23 -2.49 -12.77
N GLU A 47 -3.81 -1.63 -13.69
CA GLU A 47 -2.69 -1.93 -14.58
C GLU A 47 -1.36 -1.70 -13.84
N VAL A 48 -0.48 -2.70 -13.88
CA VAL A 48 0.80 -2.67 -13.16
C VAL A 48 1.91 -2.26 -14.11
N SER A 49 2.60 -1.16 -13.80
CA SER A 49 3.84 -0.81 -14.50
C SER A 49 4.88 -1.91 -14.30
N SER A 50 5.49 -2.39 -15.39
CA SER A 50 6.52 -3.43 -15.31
C SER A 50 7.77 -2.98 -14.56
N THR A 51 8.01 -1.68 -14.44
CA THR A 51 9.17 -1.15 -13.74
C THR A 51 9.08 -1.33 -12.22
N ILE A 52 7.93 -1.77 -11.68
CA ILE A 52 7.84 -2.17 -10.27
C ILE A 52 8.81 -3.31 -9.92
N TYR A 53 9.16 -4.14 -10.90
CA TYR A 53 10.09 -5.26 -10.74
C TYR A 53 11.56 -4.85 -10.93
N ASP A 54 11.84 -3.64 -11.41
CA ASP A 54 13.20 -3.19 -11.66
C ASP A 54 13.99 -3.04 -10.34
N THR A 55 15.29 -3.32 -10.41
CA THR A 55 16.26 -2.98 -9.38
C THR A 55 17.30 -2.06 -9.99
N ILE A 56 17.43 -0.84 -9.45
CA ILE A 56 18.38 0.18 -9.93
C ILE A 56 19.68 0.17 -9.12
N ASP A 57 20.70 0.91 -9.58
CA ASP A 57 21.86 1.24 -8.75
C ASP A 57 21.46 2.26 -7.66
N ARG A 58 21.25 1.75 -6.44
CA ARG A 58 20.90 2.57 -5.27
C ARG A 58 22.11 3.22 -4.57
N SER A 59 23.29 3.23 -5.19
CA SER A 59 24.44 4.02 -4.71
C SER A 59 24.19 5.53 -4.77
N ASN A 60 23.16 5.97 -5.51
CA ASN A 60 22.83 7.36 -5.74
C ASN A 60 23.96 8.15 -6.43
N SER A 61 24.83 7.48 -7.18
CA SER A 61 25.98 8.10 -7.86
C SER A 61 25.59 9.16 -8.89
N LYS A 62 24.38 9.07 -9.47
CA LYS A 62 23.81 10.03 -10.43
C LYS A 62 22.72 10.93 -9.80
N ALA A 63 22.31 10.63 -8.57
CA ALA A 63 21.15 11.26 -7.96
C ALA A 63 21.50 12.65 -7.44
N THR A 64 20.58 13.60 -7.62
CA THR A 64 20.66 14.95 -7.08
C THR A 64 19.37 15.31 -6.38
N GLU A 65 19.46 16.13 -5.33
CA GLU A 65 18.27 16.74 -4.74
C GLU A 65 17.60 17.69 -5.74
N LEU A 66 16.27 17.62 -5.82
CA LEU A 66 15.45 18.46 -6.70
C LEU A 66 14.41 19.19 -5.86
N ILE A 67 14.25 20.48 -6.12
CA ILE A 67 13.19 21.31 -5.57
C ILE A 67 12.24 21.64 -6.71
N VAL A 68 11.01 21.16 -6.62
CA VAL A 68 9.98 21.32 -7.67
C VAL A 68 9.00 22.37 -7.22
N GLY A 69 9.04 23.55 -7.82
CA GLY A 69 8.06 24.59 -7.57
C GLY A 69 8.50 25.97 -8.08
N PRO A 70 7.59 26.96 -8.12
CA PRO A 70 6.19 26.85 -7.71
C PRO A 70 5.37 25.97 -8.67
N ILE A 71 4.63 25.00 -8.13
CA ILE A 71 3.77 24.11 -8.91
C ILE A 71 2.48 24.87 -9.25
N THR A 72 2.07 24.79 -10.51
CA THR A 72 0.90 25.52 -11.01
C THR A 72 -0.39 24.74 -10.78
N ALA A 73 -1.54 25.37 -11.02
CA ALA A 73 -2.84 24.68 -10.97
C ALA A 73 -3.04 23.60 -12.06
N GLN A 74 -2.09 23.46 -12.98
CA GLN A 74 -2.06 22.38 -13.98
C GLN A 74 -1.17 21.20 -13.53
N GLY A 75 -0.55 21.31 -12.36
CA GLY A 75 0.53 20.44 -11.91
C GLY A 75 1.87 20.76 -12.57
N GLU A 76 2.88 19.96 -12.23
CA GLU A 76 4.23 20.01 -12.78
C GLU A 76 4.76 18.58 -12.98
N ASP A 77 5.35 18.32 -14.14
CA ASP A 77 6.01 17.06 -14.47
C ASP A 77 7.53 17.24 -14.42
N ILE A 78 8.22 16.28 -13.80
CA ILE A 78 9.68 16.21 -13.86
C ILE A 78 10.17 14.78 -14.08
N ILE A 79 11.40 14.66 -14.58
CA ILE A 79 12.08 13.38 -14.74
C ILE A 79 13.37 13.43 -13.89
N PRO A 80 13.34 12.91 -12.66
CA PRO A 80 14.53 12.82 -11.83
C PRO A 80 15.60 11.91 -12.45
N PRO A 81 16.90 12.18 -12.23
CA PRO A 81 17.96 11.23 -12.54
C PRO A 81 17.74 9.87 -11.86
N GLU A 82 18.49 8.85 -12.30
CA GLU A 82 18.47 7.56 -11.64
C GLU A 82 18.92 7.65 -10.17
N GLY A 83 18.13 7.09 -9.26
CA GLY A 83 18.42 7.06 -7.83
C GLY A 83 17.25 6.61 -6.96
N ARG A 84 17.54 6.35 -5.69
CA ARG A 84 16.53 6.12 -4.65
C ARG A 84 16.21 7.43 -3.96
N TYR A 85 14.94 7.79 -3.93
CA TYR A 85 14.49 9.10 -3.50
C TYR A 85 13.41 9.00 -2.43
N MET A 86 13.45 9.95 -1.51
CA MET A 86 12.34 10.32 -0.66
C MET A 86 11.71 11.60 -1.22
N ILE A 87 10.41 11.55 -1.46
CA ILE A 87 9.60 12.67 -1.97
C ILE A 87 8.79 13.23 -0.81
N THR A 88 8.86 14.54 -0.59
CA THR A 88 8.11 15.25 0.45
C THR A 88 7.46 16.52 -0.09
N ALA A 89 6.35 16.94 0.54
CA ALA A 89 5.82 18.27 0.30
C ALA A 89 6.69 19.27 1.08
N ALA A 90 7.15 20.33 0.43
CA ALA A 90 7.89 21.37 1.12
C ALA A 90 6.97 22.13 2.08
N GLU A 91 7.56 22.76 3.10
CA GLU A 91 6.82 23.69 3.95
C GLU A 91 6.19 24.80 3.08
N ASN A 92 4.91 25.05 3.31
CA ASN A 92 4.07 25.94 2.52
C ASN A 92 4.70 27.33 2.30
N LEU A 93 4.60 27.87 1.07
CA LEU A 93 4.97 29.26 0.81
C LEU A 93 3.91 30.24 1.36
N THR A 94 2.72 29.71 1.68
CA THR A 94 1.52 30.47 2.03
C THR A 94 1.13 30.42 3.52
N GLY A 95 1.84 29.64 4.35
CA GLY A 95 1.52 29.48 5.78
C GLY A 95 0.34 28.54 6.08
N LYS A 96 -0.23 27.86 5.08
CA LYS A 96 -1.38 26.95 5.23
C LYS A 96 -1.02 25.49 4.96
N PRO A 97 -1.52 24.52 5.74
CA PRO A 97 -1.36 23.11 5.42
C PRO A 97 -1.85 22.81 4.00
N GLN A 98 -1.09 22.01 3.26
CA GLN A 98 -1.43 21.59 1.91
C GLN A 98 -1.44 20.07 1.82
N SER A 99 -2.25 19.58 0.90
CA SER A 99 -2.22 18.21 0.44
C SER A 99 -2.24 18.21 -1.07
N GLY A 100 -1.40 17.36 -1.64
CA GLY A 100 -1.25 17.26 -3.09
C GLY A 100 -1.15 15.82 -3.51
N ARG A 101 -1.26 15.60 -4.80
CA ARG A 101 -1.12 14.28 -5.40
C ARG A 101 0.27 14.15 -5.98
N VAL A 102 0.89 13.00 -5.74
CA VAL A 102 2.10 12.58 -6.44
C VAL A 102 1.73 11.37 -7.28
N LEU A 103 2.07 11.40 -8.57
CA LEU A 103 1.94 10.26 -9.46
C LEU A 103 3.27 9.98 -10.13
N ILE A 104 3.61 8.71 -10.25
CA ILE A 104 4.84 8.27 -10.89
C ILE A 104 4.44 7.35 -12.02
N TYR A 105 4.85 7.69 -13.24
CA TYR A 105 4.57 6.91 -14.45
C TYR A 105 5.85 6.37 -15.05
N ASP A 106 5.76 5.22 -15.70
CA ASP A 106 6.79 4.76 -16.62
C ASP A 106 6.73 5.45 -17.98
N THR A 107 7.62 5.05 -18.88
CA THR A 107 7.75 5.64 -20.23
C THR A 107 6.56 5.35 -21.14
N ASP A 108 5.79 4.30 -20.85
CA ASP A 108 4.59 3.93 -21.59
C ASP A 108 3.34 4.63 -21.03
N GLY A 109 3.50 5.40 -19.94
CA GLY A 109 2.42 6.13 -19.27
C GLY A 109 1.62 5.27 -18.30
N VAL A 110 2.12 4.08 -17.94
CA VAL A 110 1.49 3.22 -16.95
C VAL A 110 1.87 3.71 -15.55
N LEU A 111 0.90 3.76 -14.65
CA LEU A 111 1.08 4.24 -13.29
C LEU A 111 1.92 3.22 -12.49
N LEU A 112 3.01 3.68 -11.91
CA LEU A 112 3.84 2.93 -10.97
C LEU A 112 3.38 3.17 -9.52
N TYR A 113 3.09 4.42 -9.17
CA TYR A 113 2.76 4.79 -7.80
C TYR A 113 1.89 6.06 -7.77
N GLU A 114 0.91 6.11 -6.86
CA GLU A 114 0.08 7.29 -6.60
C GLU A 114 -0.15 7.43 -5.10
N THR A 115 -0.09 8.65 -4.58
CA THR A 115 -0.53 8.95 -3.21
C THR A 115 -0.97 10.39 -3.06
N LEU A 116 -1.71 10.64 -1.99
CA LEU A 116 -1.81 11.98 -1.40
C LEU A 116 -0.60 12.23 -0.49
N LEU A 117 0.07 13.36 -0.67
CA LEU A 117 1.23 13.81 0.08
C LEU A 117 0.87 15.04 0.91
N GLY A 118 1.32 15.08 2.17
CA GLY A 118 1.03 16.17 3.11
C GLY A 118 -0.23 15.93 3.93
N MET A 119 -0.99 16.99 4.21
CA MET A 119 -2.09 16.95 5.19
C MET A 119 -3.17 15.92 4.84
N GLY A 120 -3.36 14.92 5.70
CA GLY A 120 -4.36 13.87 5.51
C GLY A 120 -3.98 12.81 4.47
N GLY A 121 -2.77 12.87 3.93
CA GLY A 121 -2.14 11.80 3.16
C GLY A 121 -0.92 11.27 3.92
N VAL A 122 0.09 10.83 3.17
CA VAL A 122 1.37 10.38 3.73
C VAL A 122 2.35 11.56 3.82
N ASP A 123 3.28 11.50 4.77
CA ASP A 123 4.28 12.56 4.94
C ASP A 123 5.36 12.50 3.86
N THR A 124 5.78 11.28 3.51
CA THR A 124 6.87 11.02 2.57
C THR A 124 6.55 9.79 1.72
N VAL A 125 7.18 9.70 0.56
CA VAL A 125 7.17 8.52 -0.31
C VAL A 125 8.60 8.13 -0.65
N THR A 126 8.97 6.87 -0.43
CA THR A 126 10.29 6.36 -0.83
C THR A 126 10.19 5.48 -2.06
N VAL A 127 10.88 5.83 -3.14
CA VAL A 127 10.79 5.14 -4.43
C VAL A 127 12.13 5.12 -5.17
N ASP A 128 12.31 4.10 -6.00
CA ASP A 128 13.39 4.05 -6.97
C ASP A 128 12.95 4.69 -8.29
N LEU A 129 13.75 5.63 -8.79
CA LEU A 129 13.53 6.27 -10.08
C LEU A 129 14.69 5.89 -11.01
N ASN A 130 14.37 5.43 -12.23
CA ASN A 130 15.38 4.90 -13.17
C ASN A 130 15.89 5.94 -14.18
N GLY A 131 15.61 7.23 -13.97
CA GLY A 131 15.98 8.28 -14.94
C GLY A 131 15.02 8.44 -16.12
N SER A 132 14.00 7.60 -16.21
CA SER A 132 12.96 7.67 -17.26
C SER A 132 11.54 7.82 -16.72
N HIS A 133 11.34 7.56 -15.42
CA HIS A 133 10.06 7.79 -14.75
C HIS A 133 9.69 9.27 -14.76
N THR A 134 8.43 9.57 -15.06
CA THR A 134 7.85 10.90 -14.90
C THR A 134 7.19 11.00 -13.53
N VAL A 135 7.56 12.01 -12.75
CA VAL A 135 6.91 12.34 -11.48
C VAL A 135 6.06 13.58 -11.68
N HIS A 136 4.75 13.42 -11.50
CA HIS A 136 3.76 14.48 -11.58
C HIS A 136 3.35 14.93 -10.18
N PHE A 137 3.34 16.25 -9.96
CA PHE A 137 2.84 16.88 -8.74
C PHE A 137 1.65 17.78 -9.03
N ASP A 138 0.59 17.69 -8.23
CA ASP A 138 -0.56 18.61 -8.24
C ASP A 138 -1.02 18.90 -6.80
N GLY A 139 -1.61 20.06 -6.55
CA GLY A 139 -2.23 20.42 -5.25
C GLY A 139 -1.30 20.88 -4.12
N ILE A 140 0.03 20.87 -4.32
CA ILE A 140 1.03 21.42 -3.39
C ILE A 140 1.79 22.59 -4.04
N ASP A 141 2.29 23.54 -3.25
CA ASP A 141 3.07 24.68 -3.75
C ASP A 141 4.45 24.26 -4.25
N GLN A 142 5.07 23.31 -3.54
CA GLN A 142 6.43 22.86 -3.78
C GLN A 142 6.64 21.43 -3.26
N ALA A 143 7.42 20.64 -3.97
CA ALA A 143 7.89 19.33 -3.55
C ALA A 143 9.43 19.31 -3.45
N ILE A 144 9.95 18.44 -2.59
CA ILE A 144 11.38 18.17 -2.49
C ILE A 144 11.58 16.69 -2.76
N ILE A 145 12.51 16.38 -3.67
CA ILE A 145 12.93 15.02 -3.99
C ILE A 145 14.39 14.88 -3.55
N THR A 146 14.62 14.19 -2.44
CA THR A 146 15.94 14.05 -1.83
C THR A 146 16.45 12.62 -1.99
N PRO A 147 17.67 12.40 -2.52
CA PRO A 147 18.28 11.08 -2.55
C PRO A 147 18.43 10.51 -1.14
N VAL A 148 18.08 9.24 -0.95
CA VAL A 148 18.18 8.57 0.36
C VAL A 148 19.04 7.32 0.30
N PRO A 149 19.83 7.03 1.35
CA PRO A 149 20.61 5.81 1.41
C PRO A 149 19.69 4.58 1.47
N THR A 150 20.22 3.45 1.04
CA THR A 150 19.55 2.15 1.16
C THR A 150 20.03 1.42 2.41
N GLY A 151 19.13 0.73 3.08
CA GLY A 151 19.45 -0.10 4.23
C GLY A 151 18.27 -0.95 4.65
N ILE A 152 18.60 -2.07 5.31
CA ILE A 152 17.61 -2.97 5.89
C ILE A 152 16.90 -2.29 7.07
N SER A 153 15.57 -2.35 7.05
CA SER A 153 14.70 -1.88 8.11
C SER A 153 13.51 -2.83 8.28
N ASN A 154 13.03 -2.94 9.52
CA ASN A 154 11.74 -3.56 9.84
C ASN A 154 10.63 -2.51 9.98
N GLU A 155 10.91 -1.28 9.57
CA GLU A 155 10.01 -0.14 9.64
C GLU A 155 10.07 0.55 8.28
N LEU A 156 8.96 0.52 7.54
CA LEU A 156 8.87 1.01 6.18
C LEU A 156 7.77 2.07 6.08
N THR A 157 8.01 3.12 5.32
CA THR A 157 7.03 4.18 5.04
C THR A 157 6.29 3.89 3.74
N ALA A 158 5.37 4.78 3.35
CA ALA A 158 4.77 4.76 2.03
C ALA A 158 5.86 4.71 0.93
N GLY A 159 5.60 3.96 -0.14
CA GLY A 159 6.54 3.78 -1.24
C GLY A 159 6.72 2.35 -1.72
N ILE A 160 7.82 2.11 -2.45
CA ILE A 160 8.17 0.81 -3.04
C ILE A 160 9.47 0.29 -2.43
N TRP A 161 9.43 -0.95 -1.94
CA TRP A 161 10.52 -1.59 -1.20
C TRP A 161 10.86 -2.96 -1.79
N GLU A 162 12.10 -3.40 -1.61
CA GLU A 162 12.60 -4.67 -2.11
C GLU A 162 13.05 -5.58 -0.98
N VAL A 163 12.50 -6.80 -0.93
CA VAL A 163 12.90 -7.83 0.02
C VAL A 163 14.30 -8.35 -0.34
N GLY A 164 15.19 -8.40 0.65
CA GLY A 164 16.62 -8.66 0.49
C GLY A 164 17.48 -7.40 0.49
N THR A 165 16.90 -6.24 0.20
CA THR A 165 17.63 -4.97 0.09
C THR A 165 17.15 -3.94 1.13
N ASP A 166 15.83 -3.79 1.28
CA ASP A 166 15.21 -2.84 2.21
C ASP A 166 14.66 -3.52 3.47
N ILE A 167 14.34 -4.81 3.38
CA ILE A 167 13.89 -5.65 4.49
C ILE A 167 14.38 -7.06 4.25
N GLU A 168 14.84 -7.75 5.29
CA GLU A 168 15.32 -9.12 5.16
C GLU A 168 14.18 -10.09 4.83
N PRO A 169 14.41 -11.17 4.07
CA PRO A 169 13.44 -12.25 3.93
C PRO A 169 13.08 -12.90 5.27
N GLY A 170 11.84 -13.37 5.39
CA GLY A 170 11.35 -14.02 6.61
C GLY A 170 9.83 -13.97 6.74
N ASP A 171 9.34 -14.54 7.85
CA ASP A 171 7.94 -14.50 8.23
C ASP A 171 7.69 -13.32 9.18
N TYR A 172 6.67 -12.51 8.89
CA TYR A 172 6.40 -11.24 9.56
C TYR A 172 4.94 -11.09 9.94
N SER A 173 4.70 -10.50 11.11
CA SER A 173 3.44 -9.90 11.54
C SER A 173 3.55 -8.38 11.37
N ILE A 174 2.65 -7.79 10.60
CA ILE A 174 2.74 -6.40 10.17
C ILE A 174 1.63 -5.60 10.81
N THR A 175 2.01 -4.49 11.45
CA THR A 175 1.07 -3.54 12.06
C THR A 175 1.38 -2.12 11.61
N THR A 176 0.46 -1.21 11.88
CA THR A 176 0.66 0.22 11.72
C THR A 176 0.37 0.91 13.04
N GLU A 177 1.21 1.86 13.44
CA GLU A 177 1.00 2.69 14.63
C GLU A 177 0.41 4.07 14.26
N SER A 178 0.01 4.27 13.01
CA SER A 178 -0.56 5.54 12.53
C SER A 178 -1.92 5.80 13.19
N GLU A 179 -2.14 7.00 13.74
CA GLU A 179 -3.43 7.36 14.38
C GLU A 179 -4.61 7.20 13.40
N PHE A 180 -4.36 7.46 12.12
CA PHE A 180 -5.26 7.16 11.01
C PHE A 180 -4.50 6.28 10.02
N ALA A 181 -5.00 5.06 9.81
CA ALA A 181 -4.47 4.13 8.83
C ALA A 181 -5.60 3.68 7.93
N LEU A 182 -5.57 4.09 6.67
CA LEU A 182 -6.47 3.68 5.61
C LEU A 182 -5.65 3.50 4.35
N GLY A 183 -5.32 2.26 4.01
CA GLY A 183 -4.54 1.95 2.82
C GLY A 183 -4.20 0.48 2.78
N ASP A 184 -3.24 0.15 1.93
CA ASP A 184 -2.94 -1.24 1.63
C ASP A 184 -1.45 -1.50 1.45
N LEU A 185 -1.08 -2.75 1.75
CA LEU A 185 0.19 -3.33 1.40
C LEU A 185 -0.02 -4.27 0.22
N GLN A 186 0.71 -4.04 -0.86
CA GLN A 186 0.70 -4.91 -2.02
C GLN A 186 2.03 -5.65 -2.13
N LEU A 187 1.97 -6.96 -2.36
CA LEU A 187 3.13 -7.83 -2.53
C LEU A 187 3.21 -8.31 -3.98
N PHE A 188 4.30 -7.97 -4.65
CA PHE A 188 4.57 -8.34 -6.03
C PHE A 188 5.69 -9.38 -6.09
N GLU A 189 5.48 -10.40 -6.93
CA GLU A 189 6.47 -11.41 -7.29
C GLU A 189 6.38 -11.65 -8.79
N GLU A 190 7.52 -11.67 -9.48
CA GLU A 190 7.55 -11.83 -10.94
C GLU A 190 6.87 -13.14 -11.37
N GLY A 191 6.01 -13.06 -12.38
CA GLY A 191 5.26 -14.21 -12.88
C GLY A 191 4.10 -14.68 -11.98
N LYS A 192 3.77 -13.97 -10.90
CA LYS A 192 2.62 -14.25 -10.04
C LYS A 192 1.66 -13.07 -10.00
N SER A 193 0.38 -13.35 -9.71
CA SER A 193 -0.57 -12.30 -9.36
C SER A 193 -0.10 -11.59 -8.08
N PRO A 194 -0.14 -10.26 -8.02
CA PRO A 194 0.10 -9.56 -6.77
C PRO A 194 -0.95 -9.91 -5.72
N ARG A 195 -0.59 -9.74 -4.46
CA ARG A 195 -1.46 -9.92 -3.28
C ARG A 195 -1.68 -8.56 -2.63
N VAL A 196 -2.85 -8.34 -2.04
CA VAL A 196 -3.25 -7.05 -1.44
C VAL A 196 -3.77 -7.29 -0.04
N PHE A 197 -3.26 -6.53 0.92
CA PHE A 197 -3.66 -6.60 2.33
C PHE A 197 -4.12 -5.22 2.80
N GLU A 198 -5.32 -5.16 3.37
CA GLU A 198 -5.95 -3.91 3.77
C GLU A 198 -5.67 -3.56 5.23
N PHE A 199 -5.41 -2.27 5.48
CA PHE A 199 -5.30 -1.69 6.82
C PHE A 199 -6.36 -0.60 6.98
N LEU A 200 -7.34 -0.85 7.84
CA LEU A 200 -8.44 0.09 8.11
C LEU A 200 -8.29 0.89 9.41
N ASN A 201 -7.31 0.53 10.24
CA ASN A 201 -6.97 1.19 11.50
C ASN A 201 -5.59 0.69 12.01
N SER A 202 -5.16 1.22 13.15
CA SER A 202 -3.90 0.85 13.85
C SER A 202 -4.09 -0.16 14.99
N ASN A 203 -5.18 -0.93 15.01
CA ASN A 203 -5.39 -1.96 16.03
C ASN A 203 -4.41 -3.13 15.77
N PRO A 204 -3.64 -3.60 16.77
CA PRO A 204 -2.82 -4.80 16.63
C PRO A 204 -3.60 -6.06 16.20
N GLU A 205 -4.92 -6.11 16.40
CA GLU A 205 -5.78 -7.20 15.92
C GLU A 205 -5.95 -7.19 14.39
N THR A 206 -5.61 -6.10 13.70
CA THR A 206 -5.59 -6.03 12.23
C THR A 206 -4.21 -6.36 11.65
N ALA A 207 -3.41 -7.12 12.39
CA ALA A 207 -2.09 -7.54 11.94
C ALA A 207 -2.18 -8.43 10.70
N VAL A 208 -1.31 -8.16 9.74
CA VAL A 208 -1.18 -8.93 8.50
C VAL A 208 0.05 -9.83 8.62
N ASN A 209 -0.14 -11.14 8.48
CA ASN A 209 0.93 -12.13 8.51
C ASN A 209 1.37 -12.49 7.10
N ILE A 210 2.64 -12.28 6.78
CA ILE A 210 3.19 -12.60 5.46
C ILE A 210 4.56 -13.25 5.53
N GLN A 211 4.83 -14.11 4.56
CA GLN A 211 6.17 -14.58 4.25
C GLN A 211 6.76 -13.73 3.13
N LEU A 212 7.85 -13.05 3.44
CA LEU A 212 8.66 -12.27 2.50
C LEU A 212 9.80 -13.12 1.96
N LYS A 213 9.94 -13.14 0.64
CA LYS A 213 10.98 -13.86 -0.11
C LYS A 213 11.86 -12.87 -0.86
N GLU A 214 13.15 -13.20 -0.94
CA GLU A 214 14.15 -12.45 -1.69
C GLU A 214 13.64 -12.02 -3.08
N GLY A 215 13.85 -10.75 -3.42
CA GLY A 215 13.48 -10.17 -4.72
C GLY A 215 12.00 -9.79 -4.87
N GLN A 216 11.14 -10.10 -3.89
CA GLN A 216 9.77 -9.58 -3.88
C GLN A 216 9.76 -8.06 -3.69
N LYS A 217 8.72 -7.42 -4.23
CA LYS A 217 8.51 -5.97 -4.11
C LYS A 217 7.29 -5.70 -3.24
N LEU A 218 7.44 -4.77 -2.31
CA LEU A 218 6.36 -4.26 -1.47
C LEU A 218 5.97 -2.89 -1.98
N LYS A 219 4.68 -2.64 -2.16
CA LYS A 219 4.13 -1.30 -2.40
C LYS A 219 3.22 -0.95 -1.24
N ILE A 220 3.53 0.12 -0.53
CA ILE A 220 2.79 0.59 0.64
C ILE A 220 2.04 1.85 0.24
N ASP A 221 0.74 1.74 0.03
CA ASP A 221 -0.11 2.81 -0.48
C ASP A 221 -0.96 3.41 0.64
N ASN A 222 -1.02 4.76 0.71
CA ASN A 222 -1.81 5.54 1.68
C ASN A 222 -1.56 5.23 3.17
N LEU A 223 -0.45 4.55 3.50
CA LEU A 223 -0.03 4.26 4.86
C LEU A 223 1.31 4.93 5.13
N SER A 224 1.36 5.86 6.08
CA SER A 224 2.60 6.57 6.42
C SER A 224 3.69 5.66 6.98
N TYR A 225 3.28 4.56 7.62
CA TYR A 225 4.19 3.72 8.39
C TYR A 225 3.64 2.30 8.59
N LEU A 226 4.49 1.30 8.33
CA LEU A 226 4.29 -0.10 8.67
C LEU A 226 5.48 -0.64 9.47
N LYS A 227 5.18 -1.40 10.52
CA LYS A 227 6.15 -2.11 11.35
C LYS A 227 6.06 -3.60 11.09
N PHE A 228 7.21 -4.22 10.84
CA PHE A 228 7.37 -5.61 10.48
C PHE A 228 8.02 -6.37 11.65
N GLU A 229 7.22 -7.09 12.43
CA GLU A 229 7.71 -7.90 13.55
C GLU A 229 7.95 -9.33 13.10
N ARG A 230 9.17 -9.85 13.26
CA ARG A 230 9.48 -11.23 12.88
C ARG A 230 8.67 -12.23 13.72
N VAL A 231 8.09 -13.20 13.03
CA VAL A 231 7.42 -14.34 13.68
C VAL A 231 8.47 -15.43 13.98
N PRO A 232 8.53 -15.96 15.22
CA PRO A 232 9.47 -17.01 15.61
C PRO A 232 9.27 -18.37 14.91
#